data_AF-A0A831V6K8-F1
#
_entry.id   AF-A0A831V6K8-F1
#
_cell.length_a   1.000
_cell.length_b   1.000
_cell.length_c   1.000
_cell.angle_alpha   90.00
_cell.angle_beta   90.00
_cell.angle_gamma   90.00
#
_symmetry.space_group_name_H-M   'P 1'
#
loop_
_entity.id
_entity.type
_entity.pdbx_description
1 polymer ?
#
loop_
_entity_poly.entity_id
_entity_poly.type
_entity_poly.pdbx_seq_one_letter_code
_entity_poly.pdbx_strand_id
1 'polypeptide(L)' 'MDILFIGREHPLARRAEALRRAGLRVALVPGSDVVLYTYDERRGGSIEVEGEDALAYLDDVYGLRRLSSSS' A
#
# COMPACT_ATOMS: atom_id res chain seq x y z
N MET A 1 8.54 -4.47 -8.49
CA MET A 1 9.06 -4.12 -7.15
C MET A 1 8.16 -3.04 -6.62
N ASP A 2 7.56 -3.28 -5.47
CA ASP A 2 6.41 -2.49 -5.04
C ASP A 2 6.83 -1.56 -3.91
N ILE A 3 6.56 -0.26 -4.10
CA ILE A 3 6.85 0.77 -3.10
C ILE A 3 5.53 1.48 -2.76
N LEU A 4 5.19 1.46 -1.48
CA LEU A 4 4.00 2.09 -0.94
C LEU A 4 4.40 3.33 -0.13
N PHE A 5 3.96 4.50 -0.58
CA PHE A 5 4.03 5.74 0.16
C PHE A 5 2.73 5.93 0.94
N ILE A 6 2.86 6.20 2.24
CA ILE A 6 1.73 6.43 3.13
C ILE A 6 1.95 7.75 3.86
N GLY A 7 1.00 8.66 3.72
CA GLY A 7 0.90 9.88 4.50
C GLY A 7 0.81 9.57 5.98
N ARG A 8 1.60 10.25 6.82
CA ARG A 8 1.64 10.03 8.27
C ARG A 8 0.30 10.30 8.95
N GLU A 9 -0.55 11.11 8.33
CA GLU A 9 -1.89 11.44 8.82
C GLU A 9 -2.94 10.40 8.37
N HIS A 10 -2.60 9.54 7.41
CA HIS A 10 -3.49 8.51 6.91
C HIS A 10 -3.66 7.36 7.92
N PRO A 11 -4.87 6.79 8.13
CA PRO A 11 -5.08 5.69 9.07
C PRO A 11 -4.18 4.46 8.83
N LEU A 12 -3.83 4.20 7.56
CA LEU A 12 -2.95 3.10 7.17
C LEU A 12 -1.52 3.24 7.72
N ALA A 13 -1.06 4.44 8.08
CA ALA A 13 0.28 4.67 8.60
C ALA A 13 0.55 3.83 9.87
N ARG A 14 -0.49 3.56 10.68
CA ARG A 14 -0.40 2.70 11.86
C ARG A 14 -0.05 1.24 11.54
N ARG A 15 -0.25 0.82 10.28
CA ARG A 15 0.02 -0.54 9.78
C ARG A 15 1.33 -0.63 9.00
N ALA A 16 2.10 0.45 8.88
CA ALA A 16 3.32 0.46 8.06
C ALA A 16 4.31 -0.66 8.41
N GLU A 17 4.52 -0.96 9.70
CA GLU A 17 5.38 -2.06 10.13
C GLU A 17 4.83 -3.45 9.79
N ALA A 18 3.51 -3.63 9.85
CA ALA A 18 2.89 -4.89 9.42
C ALA A 18 3.05 -5.09 7.91
N LEU A 19 2.85 -4.02 7.13
CA LEU A 19 3.04 -4.02 5.67
C LEU A 19 4.49 -4.30 5.28
N ARG A 20 5.47 -3.71 6.00
CA ARG A 20 6.90 -4.03 5.83
C ARG A 20 7.19 -5.50 6.08
N ARG A 21 6.64 -6.06 7.16
CA ARG A 21 6.77 -7.49 7.48
C ARG A 21 6.08 -8.40 6.46
N ALA A 22 5.05 -7.92 5.78
CA ALA A 22 4.41 -8.60 4.65
C ALA A 22 5.21 -8.51 3.34
N GLY A 23 6.37 -7.87 3.34
CA GLY A 23 7.28 -7.78 2.19
C GLY A 23 7.16 -6.49 1.36
N LEU A 24 6.27 -5.57 1.72
CA LEU A 24 6.18 -4.28 1.04
C LEU A 24 7.30 -3.32 1.45
N ARG A 25 7.84 -2.57 0.49
CA ARG A 25 8.67 -1.41 0.80
C ARG A 25 7.76 -0.24 1.13
N VAL A 26 7.70 0.15 2.40
CA VAL A 26 6.81 1.24 2.86
C VAL A 26 7.61 2.48 3.26
N ALA A 27 7.24 3.64 2.70
CA ALA A 27 7.75 4.95 3.06
C ALA A 27 6.66 5.80 3.74
N LEU A 28 6.99 6.41 4.89
CA LEU A 28 6.08 7.33 5.58
C LEU A 28 6.41 8.79 5.21
N VAL A 29 5.47 9.46 4.57
CA VAL A 29 5.62 10.83 4.03
C VAL A 29 4.69 11.81 4.74
N PRO A 30 4.95 13.14 4.73
CA PRO A 30 3.98 14.13 5.19
C PRO A 30 2.65 14.04 4.43
N GLY A 31 1.54 14.46 5.06
CA GLY A 31 0.21 14.47 4.47
C GLY A 31 -0.62 13.22 4.74
N SER A 32 -1.71 13.06 3.98
CA SER A 32 -2.74 12.03 4.16
C SER A 32 -2.85 11.04 3.00
N ASP A 33 -2.05 11.18 1.95
CA ASP A 33 -2.22 10.40 0.73
C ASP A 33 -1.63 8.99 0.81
N VAL A 34 -2.11 8.11 -0.07
CA VAL A 34 -1.56 6.77 -0.25
C VAL A 34 -1.24 6.58 -1.72
N VAL A 35 0.00 6.21 -2.03
CA VAL A 35 0.46 6.02 -3.42
C VAL A 35 1.27 4.74 -3.51
N LEU A 36 0.90 3.85 -4.41
CA LEU A 36 1.58 2.61 -4.73
C LEU A 36 2.25 2.72 -6.10
N TYR A 37 3.56 2.51 -6.13
CA TYR A 37 4.29 2.24 -7.36
C TYR A 37 4.51 0.73 -7.48
N THR A 38 4.02 0.15 -8.56
CA THR A 38 4.12 -1.29 -8.85
C THR A 38 4.48 -1.53 -10.31
N TYR A 39 4.86 -2.76 -10.65
CA TYR A 39 5.04 -3.19 -12.04
C TYR A 39 3.83 -4.00 -12.47
N ASP A 40 3.14 -3.56 -13.52
CA ASP A 40 2.01 -4.29 -14.11
C ASP A 40 2.47 -4.97 -15.40
N GLU A 41 2.58 -6.30 -15.36
CA GLU A 41 2.98 -7.11 -16.51
C GLU A 41 2.01 -6.98 -17.69
N ARG A 42 0.71 -6.76 -17.43
CA ARG A 42 -0.32 -6.64 -18.47
C ARG A 42 -0.15 -5.36 -19.26
N ARG A 43 0.42 -4.33 -18.63
CA ARG A 43 0.73 -3.03 -19.22
C ARG A 43 2.19 -2.93 -19.68
N GLY A 44 3.02 -3.92 -19.35
CA GLY A 44 4.43 -3.97 -19.71
C GLY A 44 5.27 -2.86 -19.07
N GLY A 45 4.88 -2.36 -17.90
CA GLY A 45 5.53 -1.19 -17.31
C GLY A 45 5.19 -0.92 -15.85
N SER A 46 5.95 0.02 -15.28
CA SER A 46 5.68 0.55 -13.94
C SER A 46 4.47 1.49 -13.98
N ILE A 47 3.60 1.35 -13.01
CA ILE A 47 2.41 2.19 -12.83
C ILE A 47 2.39 2.81 -11.45
N GLU A 48 1.67 3.92 -11.35
CA GLU A 48 1.33 4.60 -10.12
C GLU A 48 -0.16 4.40 -9.87
N VAL A 49 -0.52 4.05 -8.64
CA VAL A 49 -1.90 3.85 -8.20
C VAL A 49 -2.10 4.64 -6.92
N GLU A 50 -3.16 5.43 -6.84
CA GLU A 50 -3.40 6.36 -5.72
C GLU A 50 -4.66 6.01 -4.93
N GLY A 51 -4.70 6.45 -3.68
CA GLY A 51 -5.89 6.44 -2.84
C GLY A 51 -6.55 5.06 -2.72
N GLU A 52 -7.86 5.01 -2.94
CA GLU A 52 -8.67 3.79 -2.80
C GLU A 52 -8.25 2.67 -3.77
N ASP A 53 -7.79 3.01 -4.98
CA ASP A 53 -7.32 2.00 -5.94
C ASP A 53 -6.03 1.34 -5.46
N ALA A 54 -5.16 2.10 -4.79
CA ALA A 54 -3.96 1.55 -4.17
C ALA A 54 -4.35 0.59 -3.04
N LEU A 55 -5.35 0.94 -2.23
CA LEU A 55 -5.84 0.07 -1.16
C LEU A 55 -6.47 -1.21 -1.71
N ALA A 56 -7.28 -1.12 -2.76
CA ALA A 56 -7.89 -2.27 -3.41
C ALA A 56 -6.83 -3.21 -4.00
N TYR A 57 -5.81 -2.67 -4.66
CA TYR A 57 -4.69 -3.44 -5.18
C TYR A 57 -3.93 -4.14 -4.04
N LEU A 58 -3.65 -3.42 -2.95
CA LEU A 58 -2.97 -4.00 -1.80
C LEU A 58 -3.80 -5.12 -1.13
N ASP A 59 -5.13 -4.99 -1.10
CA ASP A 59 -6.01 -6.02 -0.57
C ASP A 59 -6.00 -7.29 -1.44
N ASP A 60 -6.05 -7.13 -2.76
CA ASP A 60 -6.01 -8.24 -3.72
C ASP A 60 -4.68 -9.00 -3.68
N VAL A 61 -3.55 -8.26 -3.67
CA VAL A 61 -2.21 -8.85 -3.76
C VAL A 61 -1.69 -9.33 -2.39
N TYR A 62 -1.95 -8.58 -1.33
CA TYR A 62 -1.36 -8.83 0.01
C TYR A 62 -2.39 -9.31 1.04
N GLY A 63 -3.67 -9.46 0.67
CA GLY A 63 -4.70 -10.04 1.53
C GLY A 63 -4.99 -9.20 2.79
N LEU A 64 -4.90 -7.88 2.70
CA LEU A 64 -4.96 -6.96 3.84
C LEU A 64 -6.30 -6.98 4.61
N ARG A 65 -7.39 -7.48 4.02
CA ARG A 65 -8.67 -7.79 4.70
C ARG A 65 -8.51 -8.69 5.93
N ARG A 66 -7.45 -9.50 6.04
CA ARG A 66 -7.21 -10.30 7.26
C ARG A 66 -6.70 -9.50 8.46
N LEU A 67 -6.25 -8.25 8.27
CA LEU A 67 -5.77 -7.40 9.37
C LEU A 67 -6.87 -6.47 9.92
N SER A 68 -8.07 -6.42 9.33
CA SER A 68 -9.21 -5.65 9.86
C SER A 68 -10.11 -6.42 10.82
N SER A 69 -9.98 -7.75 10.92
CA SER A 69 -10.89 -8.61 11.70
C SER A 69 -10.29 -9.14 13.01
N SER A 70 -9.50 -8.33 13.70
CA SER A 70 -9.17 -8.59 15.12
C SER A 70 -9.55 -7.36 15.93
N SER A 71 -10.85 -7.24 16.18
CA SER A 71 -11.42 -6.53 17.34
C SER A 71 -11.69 -7.56 18.43
#